data_AF-A0A7C4TIN8-F1
#
_entry.id   AF-A0A7C4TIN8-F1
#
_cell.length_a   1.000
_cell.length_b   1.000
_cell.length_c   1.000
_cell.angle_alpha   90.00
_cell.angle_beta   90.00
_cell.angle_gamma   90.00
#
_symmetry.space_group_name_H-M   'P 1'
#
loop_
_entity.id
_entity.type
_entity.pdbx_description
1 polymer ?
#
loop_
_entity_poly.entity_id
_entity_poly.type
_entity_poly.pdbx_seq_one_letter_code
_entity_poly.pdbx_strand_id
1 'polypeptide(L)'
;MKTKLFLISFSVFFFSWWFVFKLGFNHLSIQSEDTVPTILTTVAIIQDRTLYLNKYYELMINSYPHPDDKNQTRGLTPFYLRKVGPNFISAFPIVPSLSAVPIFFLPVKLGIPINFENLAYLSHMTAAFYIALSSVFLYTLVKKHFSQSEKTAVIITATYLFATINFALLSQGMWQHGFVELFLISGLLAFYDKKLFLSGLLLGLALLTRPTSAIAVGLVSILVFWQTFPNWRRIIVYILGF
;
A
#
# COMPACT_ATOMS: atom_id res chain seq x y z
N MET A 1 21.48 -8.29 8.81
CA MET A 1 20.53 -7.29 9.37
C MET A 1 19.19 -7.27 8.64
N LYS A 2 19.16 -7.04 7.31
CA LYS A 2 17.91 -6.94 6.50
C LYS A 2 16.86 -8.03 6.78
N THR A 3 17.25 -9.30 6.70
CA THR A 3 16.35 -10.43 6.97
C THR A 3 15.78 -10.41 8.39
N LYS A 4 16.60 -10.02 9.38
CA LYS A 4 16.15 -9.90 10.77
C LYS A 4 15.12 -8.78 10.92
N LEU A 5 15.38 -7.60 10.33
CA LEU A 5 14.42 -6.50 10.33
C LEU A 5 13.08 -6.90 9.71
N PHE A 6 13.12 -7.56 8.54
CA PHE A 6 11.92 -8.05 7.88
C PHE A 6 11.15 -9.03 8.77
N LEU A 7 11.79 -10.11 9.22
CA LEU A 7 11.12 -11.17 9.98
C LEU A 7 10.57 -10.67 11.31
N ILE A 8 11.33 -9.85 12.03
CA ILE A 8 10.91 -9.28 13.32
C ILE A 8 9.72 -8.34 13.10
N SER A 9 9.83 -7.39 12.17
CA SER A 9 8.75 -6.42 11.93
C SER A 9 7.48 -7.08 11.41
N PHE A 10 7.59 -7.98 10.43
CA PHE A 10 6.46 -8.76 9.93
C PHE A 10 5.75 -9.53 11.06
N SER A 11 6.54 -10.23 11.88
CA SER A 11 5.99 -11.00 13.01
C SER A 11 5.30 -10.08 14.02
N VAL A 12 5.95 -8.98 14.40
CA VAL A 12 5.37 -8.02 15.35
C VAL A 12 4.06 -7.45 14.81
N PHE A 13 4.01 -6.99 13.56
CA PHE A 13 2.81 -6.40 12.98
C PHE A 13 1.65 -7.38 12.84
N PHE A 14 1.92 -8.59 12.34
CA PHE A 14 0.86 -9.56 12.13
C PHE A 14 0.35 -10.14 13.45
N PHE A 15 1.27 -10.52 14.35
CA PHE A 15 0.88 -11.14 15.63
C PHE A 15 0.33 -10.14 16.63
N SER A 16 0.70 -8.85 16.58
CA SER A 16 0.07 -7.83 17.43
C SER A 16 -1.41 -7.69 17.10
N TRP A 17 -1.77 -7.62 15.82
CA TRP A 17 -3.16 -7.63 15.39
C TRP A 17 -3.86 -8.94 15.79
N TRP A 18 -3.27 -10.07 15.38
CA TRP A 18 -3.87 -11.39 15.55
C TRP A 18 -4.19 -11.69 17.01
N PHE A 19 -3.28 -11.36 17.92
CA PHE A 19 -3.45 -11.57 19.35
C PHE A 19 -4.62 -10.74 19.90
N VAL A 20 -4.66 -9.45 19.59
CA VAL A 20 -5.73 -8.54 20.03
C VAL A 20 -7.10 -8.97 19.47
N PHE A 21 -7.13 -9.44 18.21
CA PHE A 21 -8.33 -9.97 17.58
C PHE A 21 -8.79 -11.28 18.22
N LYS A 22 -7.87 -12.23 18.45
CA LYS A 22 -8.19 -13.54 19.04
C LYS A 22 -8.60 -13.48 20.50
N LEU A 23 -8.07 -12.52 21.27
CA LEU A 23 -8.52 -12.27 22.63
C LEU A 23 -9.87 -11.57 22.72
N GLY A 24 -10.46 -11.16 21.60
CA GLY A 24 -11.74 -10.47 21.58
C GLY A 24 -11.67 -9.02 22.06
N PHE A 25 -10.47 -8.43 22.18
CA PHE A 25 -10.32 -7.01 22.49
C PHE A 25 -10.68 -6.11 21.30
N ASN A 26 -10.47 -6.62 20.07
CA ASN A 26 -10.91 -5.96 18.85
C ASN A 26 -11.97 -6.81 18.15
N HIS A 27 -13.18 -6.26 18.04
CA HIS A 27 -14.30 -6.92 17.38
C HIS A 27 -14.35 -6.65 15.87
N LEU A 28 -13.57 -5.69 15.36
CA LEU A 28 -13.50 -5.34 13.94
C LEU A 28 -12.30 -6.02 13.29
N SER A 29 -12.57 -7.04 12.46
CA SER A 29 -11.53 -7.75 11.71
C SER A 29 -10.88 -6.84 10.65
N ILE A 30 -11.67 -5.98 10.02
CA ILE A 30 -11.21 -4.91 9.12
C ILE A 30 -11.65 -3.57 9.71
N GLN A 31 -10.66 -2.69 9.93
CA GLN A 31 -10.84 -1.44 10.66
C GLN A 31 -11.43 -0.29 9.84
N SER A 32 -11.34 -0.36 8.50
CA SER A 32 -11.79 0.71 7.62
C SER A 32 -12.35 0.21 6.29
N GLU A 33 -13.47 0.82 5.91
CA GLU A 33 -14.16 0.63 4.63
C GLU A 33 -13.26 0.96 3.43
N ASP A 34 -12.29 1.86 3.60
CA ASP A 34 -11.34 2.25 2.55
C ASP A 34 -10.53 1.07 2.00
N THR A 35 -10.30 0.05 2.83
CA THR A 35 -9.50 -1.12 2.47
C THR A 35 -10.32 -2.23 1.80
N VAL A 36 -11.64 -2.25 2.06
CA VAL A 36 -12.58 -3.28 1.59
C VAL A 36 -12.58 -3.47 0.08
N PRO A 37 -12.75 -2.43 -0.76
CA PRO A 37 -12.77 -2.64 -2.20
C PRO A 37 -11.42 -3.09 -2.75
N THR A 38 -10.30 -2.75 -2.10
CA THR A 38 -8.97 -3.23 -2.52
C THR A 38 -8.85 -4.74 -2.28
N ILE A 39 -9.28 -5.20 -1.12
CA ILE A 39 -9.30 -6.63 -0.76
C ILE A 39 -10.14 -7.40 -1.78
N LEU A 40 -11.37 -6.96 -2.03
CA LEU A 40 -12.30 -7.68 -2.90
C LEU A 40 -11.95 -7.54 -4.38
N THR A 41 -11.35 -6.43 -4.82
CA THR A 41 -10.81 -6.31 -6.18
C THR A 41 -9.67 -7.31 -6.38
N THR A 42 -8.83 -7.54 -5.37
CA THR A 42 -7.78 -8.58 -5.42
C THR A 42 -8.40 -9.97 -5.63
N VAL A 43 -9.46 -10.29 -4.88
CA VAL A 43 -10.18 -11.57 -5.04
C VAL A 43 -10.82 -11.68 -6.43
N ALA A 44 -11.50 -10.62 -6.91
CA ALA A 44 -12.14 -10.57 -8.22
C ALA A 44 -11.13 -10.79 -9.37
N ILE A 45 -9.93 -10.21 -9.26
CA ILE A 45 -8.84 -10.43 -10.23
C ILE A 45 -8.45 -11.92 -10.28
N ILE A 46 -8.33 -12.56 -9.11
CA ILE A 46 -7.87 -13.96 -9.02
C ILE A 46 -8.95 -14.96 -9.43
N GLN A 47 -10.17 -14.82 -8.90
CA GLN A 47 -11.26 -15.78 -9.11
C GLN A 47 -12.00 -15.54 -10.42
N ASP A 48 -12.37 -14.29 -10.66
CA ASP A 48 -13.35 -13.92 -11.68
C ASP A 48 -12.70 -13.26 -12.91
N ARG A 49 -11.39 -12.98 -12.86
CA ARG A 49 -10.61 -12.33 -13.92
C ARG A 49 -11.20 -10.99 -14.35
N THR A 50 -11.73 -10.24 -13.39
CA THR A 50 -12.41 -8.97 -13.63
C THR A 50 -12.07 -7.95 -12.55
N LEU A 51 -12.41 -6.69 -12.83
CA LEU A 51 -12.35 -5.58 -11.87
C LEU A 51 -13.75 -5.24 -11.31
N TYR A 52 -14.79 -5.89 -11.82
CA TYR A 52 -16.15 -5.69 -11.37
C TYR A 52 -16.40 -6.41 -10.04
N LEU A 53 -17.04 -5.71 -9.11
CA LEU A 53 -17.31 -6.15 -7.75
C LEU A 53 -18.77 -6.58 -7.54
N ASN A 54 -19.54 -6.74 -8.62
CA ASN A 54 -20.96 -7.10 -8.59
C ASN A 54 -21.23 -8.34 -7.72
N LYS A 55 -20.41 -9.39 -7.88
CA LYS A 55 -20.53 -10.65 -7.13
C LYS A 55 -20.34 -10.47 -5.62
N TYR A 56 -19.57 -9.46 -5.22
CA TYR A 56 -19.21 -9.19 -3.83
C TYR A 56 -19.99 -8.01 -3.25
N TYR A 57 -20.89 -7.39 -4.03
CA TYR A 57 -21.61 -6.19 -3.64
C TYR A 57 -22.42 -6.39 -2.36
N GLU A 58 -23.25 -7.43 -2.33
CA GLU A 58 -24.05 -7.81 -1.16
C GLU A 58 -23.19 -8.04 0.09
N LEU A 59 -22.06 -8.74 -0.05
CA LEU A 59 -21.13 -8.94 1.06
C LEU A 59 -20.64 -7.59 1.61
N MET A 60 -20.22 -6.67 0.73
CA MET A 60 -19.73 -5.35 1.11
C MET A 60 -20.79 -4.52 1.84
N ILE A 61 -21.96 -4.35 1.24
CA ILE A 61 -23.00 -3.47 1.78
C ILE A 61 -23.63 -4.00 3.07
N ASN A 62 -23.64 -5.32 3.29
CA ASN A 62 -24.19 -5.90 4.51
C ASN A 62 -23.27 -5.70 5.72
N SER A 63 -21.95 -5.55 5.51
CA SER A 63 -20.99 -5.29 6.60
C SER A 63 -20.54 -3.84 6.69
N TYR A 64 -20.52 -3.12 5.57
CA TYR A 64 -20.04 -1.75 5.43
C TYR A 64 -21.03 -0.94 4.57
N PRO A 65 -22.27 -0.71 5.06
CA PRO A 65 -23.28 -0.02 4.28
C PRO A 65 -22.96 1.46 4.11
N HIS A 66 -23.62 2.12 3.16
CA HIS A 66 -23.53 3.57 3.03
C HIS A 66 -24.00 4.25 4.33
N PRO A 67 -23.25 5.22 4.90
CA PRO A 67 -23.60 5.85 6.18
C PRO A 67 -25.02 6.43 6.23
N ASP A 68 -25.45 7.06 5.12
CA ASP A 68 -26.78 7.68 4.97
C ASP A 68 -27.87 6.73 4.41
N ASP A 69 -27.55 5.46 4.17
CA ASP A 69 -28.49 4.45 3.65
C ASP A 69 -28.17 3.06 4.21
N LYS A 70 -28.11 2.96 5.54
CA LYS A 70 -27.74 1.71 6.26
C LYS A 70 -28.64 0.53 5.93
N ASN A 71 -29.92 0.81 5.67
CA ASN A 71 -30.94 -0.19 5.36
C ASN A 71 -31.14 -0.39 3.83
N GLN A 72 -30.31 0.23 2.99
CA GLN A 72 -30.33 0.10 1.52
C GLN A 72 -31.68 0.47 0.88
N THR A 73 -32.43 1.36 1.53
CA THR A 73 -33.76 1.80 1.09
C THR A 73 -33.72 2.83 -0.02
N ARG A 74 -32.62 3.59 -0.12
CA ARG A 74 -32.44 4.69 -1.08
C ARG A 74 -31.60 4.28 -2.29
N GLY A 75 -30.99 3.10 -2.25
CA GLY A 75 -30.13 2.60 -3.32
C GLY A 75 -28.82 3.40 -3.46
N LEU A 76 -28.33 4.01 -2.37
CA LEU A 76 -27.08 4.78 -2.42
C LEU A 76 -25.87 3.86 -2.56
N THR A 77 -24.93 4.24 -3.42
CA THR A 77 -23.68 3.49 -3.60
C THR A 77 -22.65 3.94 -2.56
N PRO A 78 -22.07 3.02 -1.75
CA PRO A 78 -21.02 3.35 -0.79
C PRO A 78 -19.86 4.13 -1.40
N PHE A 79 -19.29 5.07 -0.65
CA PHE A 79 -18.27 6.00 -1.17
C PHE A 79 -17.01 5.30 -1.71
N TYR A 80 -16.69 4.12 -1.16
CA TYR A 80 -15.55 3.29 -1.55
C TYR A 80 -15.79 2.50 -2.85
N LEU A 81 -16.98 2.62 -3.45
CA LEU A 81 -17.36 2.07 -4.76
C LEU A 81 -17.71 3.17 -5.76
N ARG A 82 -17.59 2.82 -7.05
CA ARG A 82 -18.13 3.59 -8.16
C ARG A 82 -19.03 2.71 -9.00
N LYS A 83 -20.21 3.22 -9.35
CA LYS A 83 -21.14 2.58 -10.28
C LYS A 83 -20.78 2.99 -11.70
N VAL A 84 -20.55 2.03 -12.57
CA VAL A 84 -20.22 2.20 -13.99
C VAL A 84 -21.20 1.37 -14.82
N GLY A 85 -22.27 2.02 -15.29
CA GLY A 85 -23.40 1.33 -15.91
C GLY A 85 -24.07 0.36 -14.91
N PRO A 86 -24.20 -0.94 -15.25
CA PRO A 86 -24.74 -1.96 -14.33
C PRO A 86 -23.70 -2.50 -13.35
N ASN A 87 -22.43 -2.08 -13.45
CA ASN A 87 -21.33 -2.68 -12.71
C ASN A 87 -20.83 -1.79 -11.57
N PHE A 88 -20.20 -2.42 -10.58
CA PHE A 88 -19.50 -1.73 -9.49
C PHE A 88 -18.00 -1.97 -9.59
N ILE A 89 -17.20 -0.93 -9.38
CA ILE A 89 -15.74 -1.00 -9.30
C ILE A 89 -15.25 -0.32 -8.02
N SER A 90 -14.01 -0.59 -7.63
CA SER A 90 -13.33 0.16 -6.57
C SER A 90 -13.27 1.66 -6.90
N ALA A 91 -13.56 2.51 -5.93
CA ALA A 91 -13.30 3.95 -6.03
C ALA A 91 -11.81 4.29 -5.91
N PHE A 92 -10.98 3.33 -5.50
CA PHE A 92 -9.54 3.50 -5.32
C PHE A 92 -8.75 2.87 -6.47
N PRO A 93 -7.54 3.40 -6.76
CA PRO A 93 -6.64 2.83 -7.74
C PRO A 93 -6.35 1.34 -7.57
N ILE A 94 -6.05 0.70 -8.70
CA ILE A 94 -5.90 -0.76 -8.80
C ILE A 94 -4.55 -1.29 -8.28
N VAL A 95 -3.50 -0.44 -8.23
CA VAL A 95 -2.12 -0.88 -7.94
C VAL A 95 -1.99 -1.64 -6.60
N PRO A 96 -2.62 -1.20 -5.48
CA PRO A 96 -2.68 -1.99 -4.25
C PRO A 96 -3.25 -3.40 -4.44
N SER A 97 -4.30 -3.55 -5.24
CA SER A 97 -4.94 -4.85 -5.49
C SER A 97 -4.02 -5.77 -6.29
N LEU A 98 -3.39 -5.25 -7.35
CA LEU A 98 -2.41 -6.01 -8.14
C LEU A 98 -1.20 -6.43 -7.29
N SER A 99 -0.76 -5.53 -6.41
CA SER A 99 0.36 -5.81 -5.49
C SER A 99 -0.01 -6.90 -4.48
N ALA A 100 -1.27 -7.01 -4.06
CA ALA A 100 -1.70 -8.03 -3.11
C ALA A 100 -1.88 -9.43 -3.72
N VAL A 101 -1.96 -9.53 -5.05
CA VAL A 101 -2.18 -10.82 -5.74
C VAL A 101 -1.22 -11.92 -5.28
N PRO A 102 0.12 -11.73 -5.19
CA PRO A 102 1.03 -12.80 -4.80
C PRO A 102 0.72 -13.44 -3.43
N ILE A 103 0.14 -12.66 -2.51
CA ILE A 103 -0.21 -13.13 -1.16
C ILE A 103 -1.59 -13.79 -1.16
N PHE A 104 -2.55 -13.23 -1.91
CA PHE A 104 -3.91 -13.75 -2.01
C PHE A 104 -4.03 -14.98 -2.92
N PHE A 105 -3.13 -15.14 -3.89
CA PHE A 105 -3.29 -16.08 -5.00
C PHE A 105 -3.52 -17.51 -4.53
N LEU A 106 -2.64 -18.05 -3.69
CA LEU A 106 -2.76 -19.45 -3.25
C LEU A 106 -4.00 -19.67 -2.38
N PRO A 107 -4.24 -18.92 -1.29
CA PRO A 107 -5.44 -19.13 -0.46
C PRO A 107 -6.74 -19.03 -1.27
N VAL A 108 -6.87 -17.99 -2.11
CA VAL A 108 -8.07 -17.78 -2.92
C VAL A 108 -8.26 -18.89 -3.96
N LYS A 109 -7.16 -19.37 -4.57
CA LYS A 109 -7.21 -20.46 -5.56
C LYS A 109 -7.51 -21.83 -4.94
N LEU A 110 -7.09 -22.04 -3.69
CA LEU A 110 -7.42 -23.23 -2.90
C LEU A 110 -8.84 -23.22 -2.33
N GLY A 111 -9.63 -22.17 -2.62
CA GLY A 111 -11.05 -22.14 -2.31
C GLY A 111 -11.36 -21.72 -0.87
N ILE A 112 -10.54 -20.89 -0.23
CA ILE A 112 -10.92 -20.31 1.06
C ILE A 112 -12.30 -19.62 0.93
N PRO A 113 -13.19 -19.76 1.92
CA PRO A 113 -14.46 -19.04 1.91
C PRO A 113 -14.24 -17.53 1.88
N ILE A 114 -14.89 -16.84 0.94
CA ILE A 114 -14.81 -15.39 0.79
C ILE A 114 -15.77 -14.73 1.79
N ASN A 115 -15.27 -14.51 3.00
CA ASN A 115 -15.94 -13.79 4.08
C ASN A 115 -14.94 -12.84 4.77
N PHE A 116 -15.43 -11.86 5.54
CA PHE A 116 -14.57 -10.83 6.12
C PHE A 116 -13.60 -11.34 7.18
N GLU A 117 -13.86 -12.48 7.82
CA GLU A 117 -12.91 -13.07 8.76
C GLU A 117 -11.67 -13.59 8.01
N ASN A 118 -11.87 -14.44 7.00
CA ASN A 118 -10.78 -14.98 6.19
C ASN A 118 -10.02 -13.89 5.42
N LEU A 119 -10.77 -12.94 4.85
CA LEU A 119 -10.18 -11.82 4.13
C LEU A 119 -9.41 -10.87 5.04
N ALA A 120 -9.78 -10.74 6.31
CA ALA A 120 -8.99 -9.96 7.27
C ALA A 120 -7.59 -10.56 7.45
N TYR A 121 -7.45 -11.88 7.64
CA TYR A 121 -6.11 -12.48 7.75
C TYR A 121 -5.23 -12.19 6.54
N LEU A 122 -5.78 -12.31 5.32
CA LEU A 122 -5.04 -11.99 4.10
C LEU A 122 -4.68 -10.50 3.99
N SER A 123 -5.61 -9.62 4.39
CA SER A 123 -5.39 -8.17 4.40
C SER A 123 -4.27 -7.77 5.37
N HIS A 124 -4.34 -8.22 6.62
CA HIS A 124 -3.33 -7.95 7.65
C HIS A 124 -1.99 -8.56 7.30
N MET A 125 -1.97 -9.79 6.79
CA MET A 125 -0.74 -10.44 6.31
C MET A 125 -0.10 -9.64 5.17
N THR A 126 -0.90 -9.16 4.23
CA THR A 126 -0.42 -8.33 3.11
C THR A 126 0.14 -7.00 3.61
N ALA A 127 -0.61 -6.30 4.47
CA ALA A 127 -0.19 -5.03 5.04
C ALA A 127 1.13 -5.16 5.82
N ALA A 128 1.21 -6.12 6.74
CA ALA A 128 2.42 -6.43 7.50
C ALA A 128 3.60 -6.78 6.58
N PHE A 129 3.37 -7.59 5.54
CA PHE A 129 4.41 -7.95 4.57
C PHE A 129 4.97 -6.74 3.85
N TYR A 130 4.11 -5.87 3.31
CA TYR A 130 4.53 -4.72 2.51
C TYR A 130 5.26 -3.65 3.34
N ILE A 131 4.82 -3.40 4.58
CA ILE A 131 5.53 -2.49 5.50
C ILE A 131 6.85 -3.10 6.01
N ALA A 132 6.87 -4.40 6.32
CA ALA A 132 8.12 -5.08 6.68
C ALA A 132 9.11 -5.04 5.51
N LEU A 133 8.63 -5.20 4.27
CA LEU A 133 9.45 -5.14 3.07
C LEU A 133 9.98 -3.73 2.79
N SER A 134 9.18 -2.68 2.99
CA SER A 134 9.63 -1.29 2.83
C SER A 134 10.81 -0.99 3.77
N SER A 135 10.82 -1.57 4.98
CA SER A 135 11.92 -1.46 5.94
C SER A 135 13.26 -1.98 5.40
N VAL A 136 13.24 -3.06 4.61
CA VAL A 136 14.45 -3.63 4.00
C VAL A 136 15.05 -2.63 3.01
N PHE A 137 14.20 -1.98 2.23
CA PHE A 137 14.62 -0.95 1.30
C PHE A 137 15.10 0.31 2.03
N LEU A 138 14.40 0.75 3.07
CA LEU A 138 14.78 1.91 3.86
C LEU A 138 16.14 1.70 4.54
N TYR A 139 16.31 0.58 5.24
CA TYR A 139 17.58 0.22 5.85
C TYR A 139 18.71 0.21 4.82
N THR A 140 18.46 -0.36 3.64
CA THR A 140 19.45 -0.40 2.56
C THR A 140 19.79 1.00 2.05
N LEU A 141 18.79 1.85 1.84
CA LEU A 141 18.95 3.24 1.41
C LEU A 141 19.80 4.02 2.40
N VAL A 142 19.44 3.99 3.68
CA VAL A 142 20.16 4.71 4.74
C VAL A 142 21.59 4.18 4.86
N LYS A 143 21.76 2.86 4.96
CA LYS A 143 23.07 2.23 5.18
C LYS A 143 24.05 2.48 4.03
N LYS A 144 23.55 2.51 2.79
CA LYS A 144 24.39 2.64 1.60
C LYS A 144 24.70 4.09 1.25
N HIS A 145 23.73 5.00 1.40
CA HIS A 145 23.80 6.34 0.79
C HIS A 145 23.82 7.50 1.79
N PHE A 146 23.43 7.28 3.06
CA PHE A 146 23.31 8.38 4.03
C PHE A 146 24.14 8.17 5.31
N SER A 147 24.30 6.93 5.77
CA SER A 147 25.11 6.63 6.96
C SER A 147 25.72 5.25 6.90
N GLN A 148 27.05 5.18 6.97
CA GLN A 148 27.77 3.92 7.06
C GLN A 148 27.71 3.28 8.46
N SER A 149 27.08 3.91 9.45
CA SER A 149 26.87 3.32 10.77
C SER A 149 25.70 2.33 10.73
N GLU A 150 25.95 1.07 11.11
CA GLU A 150 24.87 0.08 11.21
C GLU A 150 23.85 0.45 12.29
N LYS A 151 24.33 0.93 13.43
CA LYS A 151 23.49 1.38 14.54
C LYS A 151 22.52 2.48 14.09
N THR A 152 23.03 3.48 13.38
CA THR A 152 22.21 4.61 12.89
C THR A 152 21.15 4.13 11.89
N ALA A 153 21.53 3.27 10.93
CA ALA A 153 20.58 2.73 9.97
C ALA A 153 19.48 1.88 10.63
N VAL A 154 19.84 1.06 11.64
CA VAL A 154 18.86 0.27 12.41
C VAL A 154 17.93 1.18 13.20
N ILE A 155 18.46 2.18 13.92
CA ILE A 155 17.63 3.10 14.72
C ILE A 155 16.62 3.83 13.83
N ILE A 156 17.07 4.43 12.72
CA ILE A 156 16.17 5.14 11.80
C ILE A 156 15.09 4.20 11.26
N THR A 157 15.47 2.98 10.85
CA THR A 157 14.51 2.02 10.31
C THR A 157 13.52 1.53 11.39
N ALA A 158 14.00 1.32 12.61
CA ALA A 158 13.15 0.92 13.74
C ALA A 158 12.17 2.05 14.13
N THR A 159 12.63 3.30 14.15
CA THR A 159 11.75 4.47 14.35
C THR A 159 10.69 4.53 13.26
N TYR A 160 11.07 4.40 11.98
CA TYR A 160 10.13 4.35 10.86
C TYR A 160 9.08 3.23 11.01
N LEU A 161 9.46 2.06 11.49
CA LEU A 161 8.54 0.92 11.65
C LEU A 161 7.62 1.05 12.85
N PHE A 162 8.16 1.38 14.02
CA PHE A 162 7.50 1.19 15.31
C PHE A 162 7.07 2.49 15.99
N ALA A 163 7.67 3.62 15.62
CA ALA A 163 7.38 4.93 16.21
C ALA A 163 6.63 5.86 15.24
N THR A 164 5.91 5.28 14.26
CA THR A 164 5.07 6.02 13.31
C THR A 164 3.73 5.31 13.13
N ILE A 165 2.89 5.85 12.24
CA ILE A 165 1.62 5.24 11.80
C ILE A 165 1.79 3.85 11.17
N ASN A 166 3.01 3.43 10.84
CA ASN A 166 3.28 2.13 10.26
C ASN A 166 2.89 0.98 11.19
N PHE A 167 3.21 1.09 12.47
CA PHE A 167 2.81 0.09 13.45
C PHE A 167 1.30 0.12 13.70
N ALA A 168 0.75 1.30 13.98
CA ALA A 168 -0.63 1.42 14.45
C ALA A 168 -1.69 1.30 13.34
N LEU A 169 -1.35 1.58 12.07
CA LEU A 169 -2.32 1.70 10.99
C LEU A 169 -1.89 0.97 9.71
N LEU A 170 -0.74 1.33 9.12
CA LEU A 170 -0.43 0.88 7.75
C LEU A 170 -0.07 -0.61 7.66
N SER A 171 0.41 -1.19 8.75
CA SER A 171 0.63 -2.64 8.86
C SER A 171 -0.63 -3.43 9.25
N GLN A 172 -1.71 -2.74 9.58
CA GLN A 172 -2.96 -3.30 10.12
C GLN A 172 -4.09 -3.34 9.05
N GLY A 173 -3.76 -3.21 7.77
CA GLY A 173 -4.73 -3.27 6.69
C GLY A 173 -4.16 -2.77 5.37
N MET A 174 -4.79 -3.15 4.27
CA MET A 174 -4.33 -2.84 2.91
C MET A 174 -4.56 -1.37 2.49
N TRP A 175 -4.10 -0.44 3.30
CA TRP A 175 -4.13 0.99 3.01
C TRP A 175 -3.21 1.30 1.83
N GLN A 176 -3.66 2.18 0.91
CA GLN A 176 -2.84 2.63 -0.22
C GLN A 176 -1.48 3.19 0.21
N HIS A 177 -1.44 3.86 1.36
CA HIS A 177 -0.24 4.48 1.93
C HIS A 177 0.90 3.49 2.13
N GLY A 178 0.62 2.25 2.58
CA GLY A 178 1.68 1.26 2.81
C GLY A 178 2.40 0.85 1.52
N PHE A 179 1.64 0.71 0.44
CA PHE A 179 2.20 0.44 -0.89
C PHE A 179 2.95 1.67 -1.44
N VAL A 180 2.43 2.89 -1.21
CA VAL A 180 3.12 4.13 -1.58
C VAL A 180 4.49 4.22 -0.92
N GLU A 181 4.58 3.92 0.39
CA GLU A 181 5.87 3.96 1.11
C GLU A 181 6.88 2.97 0.54
N LEU A 182 6.47 1.73 0.24
CA LEU A 182 7.33 0.76 -0.42
C LEU A 182 7.87 1.31 -1.75
N PHE A 183 7.00 1.80 -2.62
CA PHE A 183 7.38 2.27 -3.95
C PHE A 183 8.23 3.55 -3.91
N LEU A 184 7.93 4.49 -3.02
CA LEU A 184 8.74 5.70 -2.84
C LEU A 184 10.15 5.36 -2.34
N ILE A 185 10.27 4.55 -1.28
CA ILE A 185 11.56 4.21 -0.68
C ILE A 185 12.41 3.38 -1.64
N SER A 186 11.82 2.41 -2.31
CA SER A 186 12.51 1.60 -3.32
C SER A 186 12.89 2.43 -4.56
N GLY A 187 12.03 3.36 -4.98
CA GLY A 187 12.32 4.31 -6.06
C GLY A 187 13.49 5.24 -5.75
N LEU A 188 13.59 5.73 -4.51
CA LEU A 188 14.73 6.50 -4.02
C LEU A 188 16.01 5.66 -3.99
N LEU A 189 15.95 4.43 -3.48
CA LEU A 189 17.09 3.52 -3.49
C LEU A 189 17.58 3.26 -4.92
N ALA A 190 16.67 2.99 -5.86
CA ALA A 190 17.02 2.81 -7.26
C ALA A 190 17.67 4.08 -7.87
N PHE A 191 17.18 5.27 -7.51
CA PHE A 191 17.76 6.53 -7.96
C PHE A 191 19.21 6.70 -7.48
N TYR A 192 19.46 6.54 -6.18
CA TYR A 192 20.82 6.66 -5.63
C TYR A 192 21.76 5.54 -6.14
N ASP A 193 21.21 4.37 -6.47
CA ASP A 193 21.92 3.29 -7.17
C ASP A 193 22.12 3.54 -8.68
N LYS A 194 21.74 4.71 -9.19
CA LYS A 194 21.82 5.12 -10.60
C LYS A 194 21.00 4.26 -11.56
N LYS A 195 19.97 3.57 -11.07
CA LYS A 195 19.01 2.78 -11.84
C LYS A 195 17.79 3.64 -12.21
N LEU A 196 18.00 4.62 -13.09
CA LEU A 196 17.01 5.68 -13.37
C LEU A 196 15.66 5.14 -13.89
N PHE A 197 15.68 4.15 -14.79
CA PHE A 197 14.45 3.53 -15.29
C PHE A 197 13.63 2.90 -14.16
N LEU A 198 14.30 2.11 -13.30
CA LEU A 198 13.64 1.45 -12.17
C LEU A 198 13.12 2.48 -11.16
N SER A 199 13.87 3.56 -10.93
CA SER A 199 13.41 4.66 -10.08
C SER A 199 12.14 5.30 -10.64
N GLY A 200 12.13 5.69 -11.93
CA GLY A 200 10.96 6.28 -12.57
C GLY A 200 9.75 5.34 -12.56
N LEU A 201 9.96 4.04 -12.80
CA LEU A 201 8.90 3.03 -12.70
C LEU A 201 8.31 2.97 -11.30
N LEU A 202 9.13 2.87 -10.25
CA LEU A 202 8.68 2.76 -8.87
C LEU A 202 8.00 4.05 -8.39
N LEU A 203 8.53 5.23 -8.72
CA LEU A 203 7.89 6.51 -8.41
C LEU A 203 6.56 6.68 -9.17
N GLY A 204 6.48 6.22 -10.42
CA GLY A 204 5.23 6.16 -11.17
C GLY A 204 4.21 5.23 -10.54
N LEU A 205 4.64 4.06 -10.03
CA LEU A 205 3.78 3.14 -9.29
C LEU A 205 3.30 3.76 -7.98
N ALA A 206 4.12 4.54 -7.26
CA ALA A 206 3.66 5.28 -6.09
C ALA A 206 2.52 6.26 -6.44
N LEU A 207 2.70 7.04 -7.53
CA LEU A 207 1.67 7.95 -8.04
C LEU A 207 0.37 7.23 -8.40
N LEU A 208 0.47 6.13 -9.14
CA LEU A 208 -0.68 5.31 -9.54
C LEU A 208 -1.32 4.58 -8.36
N THR A 209 -0.58 4.33 -7.28
CA THR A 209 -1.13 3.73 -6.05
C THR A 209 -2.04 4.70 -5.32
N ARG A 210 -1.66 5.99 -5.28
CA ARG A 210 -2.46 7.05 -4.68
C ARG A 210 -2.12 8.39 -5.35
N PRO A 211 -3.06 9.03 -6.08
CA PRO A 211 -2.79 10.28 -6.78
C PRO A 211 -2.24 11.40 -5.90
N THR A 212 -2.63 11.45 -4.62
CA THR A 212 -2.12 12.47 -3.68
C THR A 212 -0.62 12.33 -3.39
N SER A 213 -0.01 11.18 -3.70
CA SER A 213 1.45 11.00 -3.61
C SER A 213 2.21 11.78 -4.69
N ALA A 214 1.52 12.40 -5.67
CA ALA A 214 2.10 13.32 -6.64
C ALA A 214 2.96 14.41 -5.98
N ILE A 215 2.58 14.88 -4.79
CA ILE A 215 3.36 15.88 -4.04
C ILE A 215 4.74 15.31 -3.70
N ALA A 216 4.80 14.13 -3.08
CA ALA A 216 6.04 13.47 -2.71
C ALA A 216 6.88 13.12 -3.94
N VAL A 217 6.26 12.54 -4.98
CA VAL A 217 6.92 12.22 -6.25
C VAL A 217 7.46 13.47 -6.93
N GLY A 218 6.73 14.58 -6.89
CA GLY A 218 7.15 15.87 -7.44
C GLY A 218 8.39 16.42 -6.73
N LEU A 219 8.42 16.40 -5.40
CA LEU A 219 9.59 16.82 -4.62
C LEU A 219 10.81 15.93 -4.91
N VAL A 220 10.62 14.61 -4.99
CA VAL A 220 11.68 13.68 -5.39
C VAL A 220 12.15 13.96 -6.82
N SER A 221 11.24 14.24 -7.74
CA SER A 221 11.57 14.54 -9.14
C SER A 221 12.39 15.83 -9.27
N ILE A 222 12.10 16.85 -8.45
CA ILE A 222 12.90 18.08 -8.35
C ILE A 222 14.32 17.75 -7.86
N LEU A 223 14.44 16.93 -6.82
CA LEU A 223 15.74 16.48 -6.30
C LEU A 223 16.55 15.71 -7.37
N VAL A 224 15.88 14.79 -8.07
CA VAL A 224 16.48 14.00 -9.17
C VAL A 224 16.95 14.92 -10.27
N PHE A 225 16.12 15.87 -10.70
CA PHE A 225 16.46 16.84 -11.74
C PHE A 225 17.67 17.69 -11.33
N TRP A 226 17.66 18.24 -10.11
CA TRP A 226 18.77 19.04 -9.58
C TRP A 226 20.09 18.25 -9.59
N GLN A 227 20.08 17.03 -9.06
CA GLN A 227 21.30 16.20 -8.96
C GLN A 227 21.79 15.68 -10.31
N THR A 228 20.89 15.50 -11.29
CA THR A 228 21.24 14.99 -12.62
C THR A 228 21.71 16.10 -13.55
N PHE A 229 21.13 17.30 -13.42
CA PHE A 229 21.42 18.45 -14.27
C PHE A 229 22.01 19.60 -13.45
N PRO A 230 23.30 19.56 -13.06
CA PRO A 230 23.93 20.61 -12.28
C PRO A 230 23.93 21.98 -12.99
N ASN A 231 23.84 22.00 -14.32
CA ASN A 231 23.68 23.20 -15.15
C ASN A 231 22.22 23.53 -15.48
N TRP A 232 21.25 23.14 -14.64
CA TRP A 232 19.81 23.38 -14.86
C TRP A 232 19.46 24.84 -15.19
N ARG A 233 20.23 25.80 -14.69
CA ARG A 233 20.09 27.23 -15.04
C ARG A 233 20.20 27.48 -16.55
N ARG A 234 21.09 26.76 -17.25
CA ARG A 234 21.20 26.83 -18.71
C ARG A 234 20.00 26.21 -19.41
N ILE A 235 19.43 25.14 -18.86
CA ILE A 235 18.23 24.50 -19.40
C ILE A 235 17.01 25.45 -19.31
N ILE A 236 16.88 26.18 -18.20
CA ILE A 236 15.82 27.20 -18.06
C ILE A 236 16.02 28.33 -19.08
N VAL A 237 17.25 28.79 -19.27
CA VAL A 237 17.59 29.79 -20.31
C VAL A 237 17.20 29.28 -21.70
N TYR A 238 17.52 28.03 -22.04
CA TYR A 238 17.11 27.40 -23.31
C TYR A 238 15.59 27.21 -23.48
N ILE A 239 14.86 26.90 -22.40
CA ILE A 239 13.40 26.73 -22.44
C ILE A 239 12.67 28.07 -22.53
N LEU A 240 13.19 29.09 -21.84
CA LEU A 240 12.60 30.43 -21.80
C LEU A 240 13.08 31.34 -22.95
N GLY A 241 14.04 30.89 -23.76
CA GLY A 241 14.48 31.57 -24.98
C GLY A 241 15.30 32.85 -24.76
N PHE A 242 16.00 32.95 -23.62
CA PHE A 242 17.02 33.99 -23.38
C PHE A 242 18.40 33.50 -23.85
#